data_AF-A0A1I5BS92-F1
#
_entry.id   AF-A0A1I5BS92-F1
#
_cell.length_a   1.000
_cell.length_b   1.000
_cell.length_c   1.000
_cell.angle_alpha   90.00
_cell.angle_beta   90.00
_cell.angle_gamma   90.00
#
_symmetry.space_group_name_H-M   'P 1'
#
loop_
_entity.id
_entity.type
_entity.pdbx_description
1 polymer ?
#
loop_
_entity_poly.entity_id
_entity_poly.type
_entity_poly.pdbx_seq_one_letter_code
_entity_poly.pdbx_strand_id
1 'polypeptide(L)'
;MTDFTAPGPTERLPTLVRTARGYRVHDPALITGTRYVIDDEGDLVYTRLPAGSMSASVFLGAAAVALTLSHDDWGRMLLLFLCAVLVGCGIAIAVLSLIHVATDPVRSYRNRFGHAEFSVDVTDRASVDWQLCARAERLAASRSWQSGRVDPARTLGGLLWAAVGEGQDEAGQALLALAEPATGPDLTAV
;
A
#
# COMPACT_ATOMS: atom_id res chain seq x y z
N MET A 1 -7.24 -7.37 18.91
CA MET A 1 -7.87 -6.85 17.69
C MET A 1 -7.01 -5.69 17.23
N THR A 2 -5.98 -5.97 16.44
CA THR A 2 -5.10 -4.94 15.89
C THR A 2 -5.91 -4.20 14.85
N ASP A 3 -6.31 -2.99 15.21
CA ASP A 3 -7.01 -2.07 14.34
C ASP A 3 -6.02 -1.66 13.24
N PHE A 4 -6.13 -2.25 12.05
CA PHE A 4 -5.41 -1.80 10.85
C PHE A 4 -6.02 -0.50 10.27
N THR A 5 -6.90 0.14 11.04
CA THR A 5 -7.64 1.35 10.67
C THR A 5 -6.86 2.60 11.01
N ALA A 6 -5.62 2.67 10.56
CA ALA A 6 -4.89 3.90 10.24
C ALA A 6 -3.53 3.48 9.65
N PRO A 7 -3.09 4.00 8.49
CA PRO A 7 -1.65 4.04 8.24
C PRO A 7 -1.01 4.73 9.45
N GLY A 8 0.01 4.11 10.04
CA GLY A 8 0.83 4.76 11.05
C GLY A 8 1.24 6.16 10.55
N PRO A 9 1.25 7.17 11.42
CA PRO A 9 1.28 8.56 11.00
C PRO A 9 2.59 8.89 10.28
N THR A 10 2.49 9.40 9.04
CA THR A 10 3.41 10.42 8.49
C THR A 10 4.90 10.09 8.26
N GLU A 11 5.38 8.85 8.34
CA GLU A 11 6.84 8.61 8.34
C GLU A 11 7.54 8.27 7.01
N ARG A 12 6.83 7.87 5.94
CA ARG A 12 7.52 7.42 4.72
C ARG A 12 6.81 7.87 3.45
N LEU A 13 7.62 8.27 2.47
CA LEU A 13 7.17 8.46 1.10
C LEU A 13 6.71 7.09 0.55
N PRO A 14 5.41 6.84 0.34
CA PRO A 14 4.89 5.48 0.10
C PRO A 14 5.44 4.80 -1.15
N THR A 15 5.96 5.61 -2.09
CA THR A 15 6.50 5.16 -3.36
C THR A 15 8.02 4.99 -3.34
N LEU A 16 8.66 5.18 -2.18
CA LEU A 16 10.10 4.98 -1.99
C LEU A 16 10.33 3.98 -0.86
N VAL A 17 10.91 2.83 -1.20
CA VAL A 17 11.22 1.76 -0.26
C VAL A 17 12.73 1.62 -0.13
N ARG A 18 13.22 1.54 1.10
CA ARG A 18 14.63 1.28 1.37
C ARG A 18 14.84 -0.22 1.56
N THR A 19 15.51 -0.85 0.61
CA THR A 19 15.82 -2.28 0.63
C THR A 19 17.22 -2.53 1.20
N ALA A 20 17.55 -3.81 1.47
CA ALA A 20 18.88 -4.18 1.92
C ALA A 20 20.00 -3.82 0.90
N ARG A 21 19.66 -3.74 -0.39
CA ARG A 21 20.59 -3.46 -1.49
C ARG A 21 20.59 -2.00 -1.91
N GLY A 22 19.55 -1.25 -1.60
CA GLY A 22 19.44 0.16 -2.00
C GLY A 22 18.07 0.76 -1.82
N TYR A 23 17.62 1.49 -2.83
CA TYR A 23 16.27 2.03 -2.90
C TYR A 23 15.49 1.38 -4.02
N ARG A 24 14.18 1.24 -3.82
CA ARG A 24 13.21 0.93 -4.85
C ARG A 24 12.24 2.09 -4.95
N VAL A 25 12.16 2.69 -6.12
CA VAL A 25 11.23 3.79 -6.42
C VAL A 25 10.09 3.21 -7.24
N HIS A 26 8.85 3.54 -6.90
CA HIS A 26 7.66 3.15 -7.62
C HIS A 26 6.96 4.36 -8.24
N ASP A 27 6.27 4.16 -9.37
CA ASP A 27 5.39 5.18 -9.93
C ASP A 27 4.17 5.38 -8.99
N PRO A 28 3.89 6.60 -8.49
CA PRO A 28 2.66 6.88 -7.75
C PRO A 28 1.39 6.50 -8.51
N ALA A 29 1.38 6.54 -9.84
CA ALA A 29 0.25 6.16 -10.67
C ALA A 29 -0.14 4.68 -10.50
N LEU A 30 0.77 3.83 -10.03
CA LEU A 30 0.52 2.41 -9.72
C LEU A 30 -0.57 2.24 -8.66
N ILE A 31 -0.51 3.02 -7.58
CA ILE A 31 -1.41 2.89 -6.43
C ILE A 31 -2.50 3.99 -6.39
N THR A 32 -2.36 5.05 -7.19
CA THR A 32 -3.32 6.16 -7.23
C THR A 32 -4.73 5.68 -7.58
N GLY A 33 -5.70 6.01 -6.71
CA GLY A 33 -7.10 5.62 -6.88
C GLY A 33 -7.40 4.15 -6.53
N THR A 34 -6.42 3.42 -6.00
CA THR A 34 -6.57 2.02 -5.61
C THR A 34 -6.64 1.87 -4.08
N ARG A 35 -6.96 0.66 -3.61
CA ARG A 35 -6.87 0.30 -2.18
C ARG A 35 -5.56 -0.43 -1.85
N TYR A 36 -4.58 -0.40 -2.75
CA TYR A 36 -3.28 -1.00 -2.53
C TYR A 36 -2.30 0.02 -1.95
N VAL A 37 -1.40 -0.46 -1.10
CA VAL A 37 -0.23 0.26 -0.61
C VAL A 37 1.00 -0.57 -0.87
N ILE A 38 2.15 0.09 -0.95
CA ILE A 38 3.44 -0.59 -1.02
C ILE A 38 3.92 -0.73 0.43
N ASP A 39 4.31 -1.94 0.82
CA ASP A 39 4.86 -2.21 2.14
C ASP A 39 6.36 -1.91 2.24
N ASP A 40 6.94 -2.18 3.42
CA ASP A 40 8.35 -1.92 3.68
C ASP A 40 9.32 -2.84 2.89
N GLU A 41 8.82 -3.92 2.30
CA GLU A 41 9.59 -4.82 1.44
C GLU A 41 9.47 -4.45 -0.05
N GLY A 42 8.53 -3.56 -0.39
CA GLY A 42 8.24 -3.14 -1.76
C GLY A 42 7.12 -3.94 -2.41
N ASP A 43 6.37 -4.71 -1.64
CA ASP A 43 5.25 -5.52 -2.11
C ASP A 43 3.92 -4.75 -2.05
N LEU A 44 3.06 -5.05 -3.02
CA LEU A 44 1.74 -4.44 -3.12
C LEU A 44 0.74 -5.16 -2.20
N VAL A 45 0.34 -4.50 -1.12
CA VAL A 45 -0.57 -5.04 -0.11
C VAL A 45 -1.93 -4.36 -0.19
N TYR A 46 -3.00 -5.16 -0.15
CA TYR A 46 -4.36 -4.64 -0.15
C TYR A 46 -4.78 -4.18 1.26
N THR A 47 -5.07 -2.88 1.41
CA THR A 47 -5.31 -2.25 2.73
C THR A 47 -6.61 -2.65 3.42
N ARG A 48 -7.61 -3.13 2.69
CA ARG A 48 -8.96 -3.38 3.23
C ARG A 48 -9.50 -4.73 2.79
N LEU A 49 -8.78 -5.82 3.05
CA LEU A 49 -9.38 -7.13 2.87
C LEU A 49 -10.43 -7.32 3.96
N PRO A 50 -11.72 -7.55 3.59
CA PRO A 50 -12.78 -7.82 4.56
C PRO A 50 -12.64 -9.23 5.15
N ALA A 51 -11.42 -9.75 5.30
CA ALA A 51 -11.13 -11.12 5.72
C ALA A 51 -11.77 -11.42 7.08
N GLY A 52 -11.71 -10.49 8.04
CA GLY A 52 -12.37 -10.65 9.34
C GLY A 52 -13.88 -10.80 9.23
N SER A 53 -14.55 -9.91 8.47
CA SER A 53 -15.99 -9.99 8.24
C SER A 53 -16.41 -11.20 7.39
N MET A 54 -15.59 -11.62 6.43
CA MET A 54 -15.85 -12.80 5.61
C MET A 54 -15.74 -14.08 6.46
N SER A 55 -14.69 -14.21 7.26
CA SER A 55 -14.52 -15.33 8.19
C SER A 55 -15.68 -15.39 9.18
N ALA A 56 -16.06 -14.27 9.78
CA ALA A 56 -17.21 -14.20 10.68
C ALA A 56 -18.52 -14.64 9.98
N SER A 57 -18.75 -14.20 8.74
CA SER A 57 -19.92 -14.58 7.96
C SER A 57 -19.95 -16.08 7.65
N VAL A 58 -18.79 -16.69 7.36
CA VAL A 58 -18.67 -18.14 7.15
C VAL A 58 -19.05 -18.91 8.41
N PHE A 59 -18.50 -18.55 9.57
CA PHE A 59 -18.79 -19.26 10.83
C PHE A 59 -20.23 -19.06 11.29
N LEU A 60 -20.78 -17.84 11.19
CA LEU A 60 -22.18 -17.56 11.53
C LEU A 60 -23.14 -18.30 10.60
N GLY A 61 -22.85 -18.30 9.28
CA GLY A 61 -23.63 -19.05 8.30
C GLY A 61 -23.59 -20.55 8.55
N ALA A 62 -22.40 -21.11 8.83
CA ALA A 62 -22.25 -22.52 9.15
C ALA A 62 -22.99 -22.92 10.43
N ALA A 63 -22.94 -22.09 11.47
CA ALA A 63 -23.70 -22.30 12.70
C ALA A 63 -25.22 -22.29 12.44
N ALA A 64 -25.72 -21.35 11.63
CA ALA A 64 -27.13 -21.30 11.25
C ALA A 64 -27.56 -22.56 10.48
N VAL A 65 -26.76 -23.03 9.52
CA VAL A 65 -27.01 -24.27 8.76
C VAL A 65 -27.06 -25.48 9.71
N ALA A 66 -26.09 -25.59 10.62
CA ALA A 66 -26.01 -26.70 11.56
C ALA A 66 -27.20 -26.73 12.53
N LEU A 67 -27.59 -25.58 13.07
CA LEU A 67 -28.70 -25.46 14.03
C LEU A 67 -30.07 -25.70 13.38
N THR A 68 -30.24 -25.36 12.10
CA THR A 68 -31.53 -25.48 11.41
C THR A 68 -31.80 -26.88 10.85
N LEU A 69 -30.75 -27.66 10.55
CA LEU A 69 -30.86 -28.93 9.82
C LEU A 69 -30.48 -30.17 10.65
N SER A 70 -30.02 -30.01 11.90
CA SER A 70 -29.54 -31.11 12.74
C SER A 70 -30.64 -31.94 13.41
N HIS A 71 -31.82 -31.36 13.66
CA HIS A 71 -32.96 -32.03 14.32
C HIS A 71 -32.55 -32.85 15.57
N ASP A 72 -31.98 -32.18 16.57
CA ASP A 72 -31.56 -32.72 17.89
C ASP A 72 -30.43 -33.77 17.88
N ASP A 73 -29.85 -34.09 16.71
CA ASP A 73 -28.68 -34.95 16.61
C ASP A 73 -27.38 -34.14 16.64
N TRP A 74 -26.65 -34.26 17.76
CA TRP A 74 -25.34 -33.63 17.95
C TRP A 74 -24.30 -34.04 16.89
N GLY A 75 -24.27 -35.31 16.49
CA GLY A 75 -23.32 -35.82 15.50
C GLY A 75 -23.59 -35.22 14.11
N ARG A 76 -24.87 -35.17 13.72
CA ARG A 76 -25.30 -34.52 12.48
C ARG A 76 -25.05 -33.01 12.51
N MET A 77 -25.28 -32.35 13.64
CA MET A 77 -24.99 -30.93 13.82
C MET A 77 -23.51 -30.63 13.58
N LEU A 78 -22.62 -31.39 14.22
CA LEU A 78 -21.17 -31.22 14.06
C LEU A 78 -20.72 -31.46 12.61
N LEU A 79 -21.24 -32.52 11.97
CA LEU A 79 -20.93 -32.82 10.57
C LEU A 79 -21.37 -31.68 9.63
N LEU A 80 -22.61 -31.22 9.76
CA LEU A 80 -23.15 -30.13 8.93
C LEU A 80 -22.39 -28.83 9.14
N PHE A 81 -22.03 -28.51 10.38
CA PHE A 81 -21.19 -27.36 10.68
C PHE A 81 -19.83 -27.43 9.96
N LEU A 82 -19.12 -28.55 10.10
CA LEU A 82 -17.80 -28.71 9.48
C LEU A 82 -17.87 -28.67 7.95
N CYS A 83 -18.86 -29.33 7.34
CA CYS A 83 -19.08 -29.25 5.90
C CYS A 83 -19.40 -27.82 5.44
N ALA A 84 -20.26 -27.10 6.17
CA ALA A 84 -20.63 -25.72 5.84
C ALA A 84 -19.45 -24.76 6.00
N VAL A 85 -18.60 -24.93 7.02
CA VAL A 85 -17.36 -24.15 7.17
C VAL A 85 -16.42 -24.40 5.99
N LEU A 86 -16.19 -25.65 5.59
CA LEU A 86 -15.32 -25.98 4.46
C LEU A 86 -15.81 -25.34 3.15
N VAL A 87 -17.11 -25.49 2.86
CA VAL A 87 -17.72 -24.87 1.67
C VAL A 87 -17.66 -23.36 1.75
N GLY A 88 -18.00 -22.76 2.89
CA GLY A 88 -17.98 -21.32 3.11
C GLY A 88 -16.58 -20.72 2.97
N CYS A 89 -15.55 -21.37 3.52
CA CYS A 89 -14.16 -20.98 3.32
C CYS A 89 -13.75 -21.04 1.84
N GLY A 90 -14.14 -22.10 1.12
CA GLY A 90 -13.90 -22.20 -0.31
C GLY A 90 -14.52 -21.05 -1.11
N ILE A 91 -15.77 -20.68 -0.80
CA ILE A 91 -16.46 -19.55 -1.41
C ILE A 91 -15.75 -18.22 -1.05
N ALA A 92 -15.40 -18.02 0.22
CA ALA A 92 -14.71 -16.81 0.67
C ALA A 92 -13.36 -16.63 -0.04
N ILE A 93 -12.58 -17.70 -0.17
CA ILE A 93 -11.32 -17.70 -0.93
C ILE A 93 -11.60 -17.31 -2.39
N ALA A 94 -12.57 -17.93 -3.05
CA ALA A 94 -12.90 -17.63 -4.45
C ALA A 94 -13.30 -16.16 -4.65
N VAL A 95 -14.11 -15.59 -3.74
CA VAL A 95 -14.50 -14.18 -3.78
C VAL A 95 -13.29 -13.27 -3.56
N LEU A 96 -12.43 -13.56 -2.58
CA LEU A 96 -11.22 -12.78 -2.33
C LEU A 96 -10.25 -12.84 -3.53
N SER A 97 -10.10 -14.00 -4.16
CA SER A 97 -9.31 -14.16 -5.38
C SER A 97 -9.89 -13.34 -6.54
N LEU A 98 -11.21 -13.33 -6.72
CA LEU A 98 -11.87 -12.53 -7.75
C LEU A 98 -11.66 -11.03 -7.52
N ILE A 99 -11.77 -10.57 -6.27
CA ILE A 99 -11.49 -9.18 -5.90
C ILE A 99 -10.05 -8.83 -6.29
N HIS A 100 -9.06 -9.65 -5.90
CA HIS A 100 -7.66 -9.40 -6.24
C HIS A 100 -7.44 -9.30 -7.75
N VAL A 101 -8.04 -10.21 -8.54
CA VAL A 101 -7.93 -10.19 -10.00
C VAL A 101 -8.60 -8.96 -10.62
N ALA A 102 -9.74 -8.54 -10.07
CA ALA A 102 -10.49 -7.39 -10.57
C ALA A 102 -9.85 -6.05 -10.18
N THR A 103 -9.18 -5.98 -9.02
CA THR A 103 -8.57 -4.76 -8.51
C THR A 103 -7.06 -4.70 -8.70
N ASP A 104 -6.47 -5.67 -9.41
CA ASP A 104 -5.01 -5.75 -9.61
C ASP A 104 -4.45 -4.41 -10.13
N PRO A 105 -3.66 -3.69 -9.32
CA PRO A 105 -3.14 -2.37 -9.66
C PRO A 105 -2.14 -2.46 -10.80
N VAL A 106 -1.40 -3.56 -10.93
CA VAL A 106 -0.42 -3.76 -12.00
C VAL A 106 -1.14 -3.91 -13.33
N ARG A 107 -2.24 -4.67 -13.37
CA ARG A 107 -3.06 -4.80 -14.57
C ARG A 107 -3.66 -3.46 -14.99
N SER A 108 -4.22 -2.71 -14.03
CA SER A 108 -4.77 -1.38 -14.28
C SER A 108 -3.71 -0.40 -14.78
N TYR A 109 -2.51 -0.43 -14.19
CA TYR A 109 -1.36 0.37 -14.63
C TYR A 109 -0.97 0.02 -16.06
N ARG A 110 -0.77 -1.26 -16.37
CA ARG A 110 -0.41 -1.73 -17.72
C ARG A 110 -1.46 -1.39 -18.78
N ASN A 111 -2.74 -1.39 -18.42
CA ASN A 111 -3.79 -0.94 -19.34
C ASN A 111 -3.69 0.55 -19.67
N ARG A 112 -3.17 1.38 -18.76
CA ARG A 112 -3.01 2.83 -18.96
C ARG A 112 -1.68 3.19 -19.64
N PHE A 113 -0.59 2.53 -19.25
CA PHE A 113 0.79 2.88 -19.63
C PHE A 113 1.50 1.81 -20.48
N GLY A 114 0.83 0.72 -20.82
CA GLY A 114 1.39 -0.37 -21.62
C GLY A 114 2.40 -1.24 -20.85
N HIS A 115 3.54 -1.54 -21.48
CA HIS A 115 4.63 -2.32 -20.88
C HIS A 115 5.66 -1.46 -20.12
N ALA A 116 5.30 -0.22 -19.76
CA ALA A 116 6.16 0.63 -18.96
C ALA A 116 6.52 -0.04 -17.62
N GLU A 117 7.77 0.13 -17.20
CA GLU A 117 8.17 -0.20 -15.84
C GLU A 117 7.42 0.69 -14.85
N PHE A 118 7.12 0.15 -13.67
CA PHE A 118 6.43 0.86 -12.59
C PHE A 118 7.29 0.92 -11.33
N SER A 119 8.50 0.34 -11.38
CA SER A 119 9.46 0.36 -10.29
C SER A 119 10.89 0.31 -10.82
N VAL A 120 11.80 1.05 -10.19
CA VAL A 120 13.23 1.04 -10.50
C VAL A 120 14.03 0.77 -9.23
N ASP A 121 14.96 -0.19 -9.31
CA ASP A 121 15.90 -0.51 -8.25
C ASP A 121 17.19 0.29 -8.41
N VAL A 122 17.48 1.16 -7.44
CA VAL A 122 18.68 1.99 -7.38
C VAL A 122 19.64 1.41 -6.35
N THR A 123 20.66 0.69 -6.83
CA THR A 123 21.64 0.00 -5.97
C THR A 123 23.01 0.67 -5.95
N ASP A 124 23.35 1.47 -6.96
CA ASP A 124 24.64 2.16 -7.02
C ASP A 124 24.64 3.38 -6.11
N ARG A 125 25.42 3.32 -5.02
CA ARG A 125 25.51 4.40 -4.02
C ARG A 125 26.19 5.67 -4.53
N ALA A 126 26.98 5.56 -5.59
CA ALA A 126 27.68 6.71 -6.17
C ALA A 126 26.82 7.47 -7.18
N SER A 127 25.70 6.88 -7.63
CA SER A 127 24.88 7.48 -8.68
C SER A 127 24.11 8.71 -8.21
N VAL A 128 23.74 9.56 -9.16
CA VAL A 128 22.86 10.72 -8.92
C VAL A 128 21.50 10.26 -8.41
N ASP A 129 20.96 9.18 -8.97
CA ASP A 129 19.67 8.61 -8.58
C ASP A 129 19.65 8.19 -7.12
N TRP A 130 20.74 7.62 -6.62
CA TRP A 130 20.85 7.27 -5.20
C TRP A 130 20.82 8.51 -4.31
N GLN A 131 21.53 9.57 -4.71
CA GLN A 131 21.56 10.82 -3.96
C GLN A 131 20.18 11.49 -3.94
N LEU A 132 19.42 11.41 -5.04
CA LEU A 132 18.04 11.87 -5.12
C LEU A 132 17.12 11.05 -4.20
N CYS A 133 17.22 9.71 -4.23
CA CYS A 133 16.46 8.82 -3.34
C CYS A 133 16.75 9.12 -1.86
N ALA A 134 18.03 9.19 -1.48
CA ALA A 134 18.43 9.50 -0.11
C ALA A 134 17.99 10.90 0.34
N ARG A 135 17.95 11.87 -0.58
CA ARG A 135 17.41 13.21 -0.28
C ARG A 135 15.90 13.17 -0.09
N ALA A 136 15.17 12.50 -0.96
CA ALA A 136 13.73 12.34 -0.84
C ALA A 136 13.33 11.63 0.46
N GLU A 137 14.07 10.58 0.86
CA GLU A 137 13.90 9.91 2.16
C GLU A 137 14.08 10.90 3.32
N ARG A 138 15.18 11.67 3.34
CA ARG A 138 15.42 12.68 4.39
C ARG A 138 14.31 13.74 4.43
N LEU A 139 13.90 14.23 3.26
CA LEU A 139 12.85 15.24 3.17
C LEU A 139 11.52 14.70 3.67
N ALA A 140 11.15 13.47 3.29
CA ALA A 140 9.93 12.81 3.77
C ALA A 140 9.95 12.56 5.28
N ALA A 141 11.13 12.31 5.86
CA ALA A 141 11.29 12.19 7.31
C ALA A 141 11.21 13.53 8.06
N SER A 142 11.24 14.67 7.36
CA SER A 142 11.24 15.99 7.99
C SER A 142 9.87 16.39 8.52
N ARG A 143 9.83 17.10 9.66
CA ARG A 143 8.58 17.65 10.22
C ARG A 143 7.88 18.63 9.26
N SER A 144 8.66 19.36 8.48
CA SER A 144 8.15 20.34 7.51
C SER A 144 7.42 19.64 6.35
N TRP A 145 7.85 18.45 5.96
CA TRP A 145 7.10 17.62 5.01
C TRP A 145 5.89 16.97 5.66
N GLN A 146 6.02 16.46 6.89
CA GLN A 146 4.90 15.84 7.62
C GLN A 146 3.73 16.83 7.79
N SER A 147 4.04 18.06 8.18
CA SER A 147 3.08 19.18 8.29
C SER A 147 2.60 19.74 6.95
N GLY A 148 3.15 19.29 5.81
CA GLY A 148 2.77 19.74 4.46
C GLY A 148 3.29 21.13 4.09
N ARG A 149 4.25 21.68 4.85
CA ARG A 149 4.82 23.02 4.64
C ARG A 149 5.71 23.11 3.40
N VAL A 150 6.49 22.06 3.09
CA VAL A 150 7.42 22.05 1.94
C VAL A 150 6.76 21.59 0.65
N ASP A 151 5.81 20.67 0.75
CA ASP A 151 5.16 20.04 -0.39
C ASP A 151 3.67 19.86 -0.09
N PRO A 152 2.89 20.96 -0.09
CA PRO A 152 1.47 20.92 0.22
C PRO A 152 0.69 20.07 -0.79
N ALA A 153 1.18 20.01 -2.04
CA ALA A 153 0.59 19.23 -3.12
C ALA A 153 1.01 17.75 -3.11
N ARG A 154 1.88 17.31 -2.18
CA ARG A 154 2.37 15.92 -2.06
C ARG A 154 2.97 15.38 -3.37
N THR A 155 3.70 16.23 -4.08
CA THR A 155 4.32 15.97 -5.38
C THR A 155 5.64 15.22 -5.30
N LEU A 156 6.27 15.13 -4.12
CA LEU A 156 7.59 14.52 -3.93
C LEU A 156 7.74 13.13 -4.57
N GLY A 157 6.72 12.27 -4.43
CA GLY A 157 6.74 10.93 -5.02
C GLY A 157 6.72 10.95 -6.54
N GLY A 158 5.93 11.85 -7.15
CA GLY A 158 5.86 12.03 -8.59
C GLY A 158 7.15 12.63 -9.17
N LEU A 159 7.73 13.61 -8.49
CA LEU A 159 9.01 14.20 -8.87
C LEU A 159 10.15 13.18 -8.80
N LEU A 160 10.16 12.34 -7.76
CA LEU A 160 11.17 11.30 -7.63
C LEU A 160 11.04 10.25 -8.74
N TRP A 161 9.82 9.81 -9.07
CA TRP A 161 9.60 8.89 -10.18
C TRP A 161 9.96 9.50 -11.54
N ALA A 162 9.55 10.74 -11.81
CA ALA A 162 9.92 11.43 -13.04
C ALA A 162 11.44 11.57 -13.19
N ALA A 163 12.15 11.86 -12.10
CA ALA A 163 13.61 11.98 -12.12
C ALA A 163 14.33 10.63 -12.28
N VAL A 164 13.97 9.63 -11.47
CA VAL A 164 14.70 8.34 -11.38
C VAL A 164 14.13 7.28 -12.32
N GLY A 165 12.81 7.19 -12.43
CA GLY A 165 12.11 6.22 -13.26
C GLY A 165 12.06 6.61 -14.73
N GLU A 166 11.81 7.89 -15.01
CA GLU A 166 11.70 8.40 -16.39
C GLU A 166 12.96 9.13 -16.88
N GLY A 167 13.92 9.43 -15.98
CA GLY A 167 15.16 10.11 -16.33
C GLY A 167 15.01 11.60 -16.65
N GLN A 168 13.98 12.26 -16.09
CA GLN A 168 13.73 13.68 -16.34
C GLN A 168 14.59 14.58 -15.45
N ASP A 169 15.61 15.22 -16.04
CA ASP A 169 16.53 16.12 -15.33
C ASP A 169 15.81 17.29 -14.64
N GLU A 170 14.77 17.85 -15.26
CA GLU A 170 13.97 18.96 -14.71
C GLU A 170 13.26 18.55 -13.40
N ALA A 171 12.77 17.31 -13.32
CA ALA A 171 12.16 16.78 -12.11
C ALA A 171 13.19 16.60 -10.99
N GLY A 172 14.42 16.19 -11.34
CA GLY A 172 15.54 16.13 -10.41
C GLY A 172 15.89 17.50 -9.84
N GLN A 173 15.93 18.54 -10.67
CA GLN A 173 16.14 19.91 -10.23
C GLN A 173 15.01 20.43 -9.34
N ALA A 174 13.75 20.14 -9.69
CA ALA A 174 12.59 20.49 -8.88
C ALA A 174 12.62 19.81 -7.50
N LEU A 175 13.03 18.53 -7.43
CA LEU A 175 13.23 17.81 -6.18
C LEU A 175 14.37 18.43 -5.34
N LEU A 176 15.46 18.85 -5.98
CA LEU A 176 16.55 19.56 -5.30
C LEU A 176 16.11 20.93 -4.77
N ALA A 177 15.20 21.61 -5.49
CA ALA A 177 14.62 22.88 -5.08
C ALA A 177 13.65 22.75 -3.89
N LEU A 178 13.07 21.57 -3.66
CA LEU A 178 12.38 21.28 -2.40
C LEU A 178 13.42 21.31 -1.27
N ALA A 179 13.37 22.40 -0.51
CA ALA A 179 14.22 22.63 0.64
C ALA A 179 13.37 22.65 1.91
N GLU A 180 13.91 22.10 2.99
CA GLU A 180 13.37 22.37 4.32
C GLU A 180 13.48 23.88 4.57
N PRO A 181 12.40 24.57 5.00
CA PRO A 181 12.48 25.97 5.35
C PRO A 181 13.46 26.09 6.51
N ALA A 182 14.27 27.15 6.54
CA ALA A 182 15.09 27.46 7.70
C ALA A 182 14.20 27.41 8.94
N THR A 183 14.61 26.63 9.95
CA THR A 183 13.93 26.45 11.23
C THR A 183 13.91 27.76 12.00
N GLY A 184 13.11 28.72 11.55
CA GLY A 184 12.64 29.83 12.35
C GLY A 184 11.59 29.31 13.35
N PRO A 185 11.51 29.89 14.56
CA PRO A 185 10.54 29.46 15.56
C PRO A 185 9.12 29.48 14.96
N ASP A 186 8.37 28.39 15.13
CA ASP A 186 6.98 28.27 14.70
C ASP A 186 6.15 29.38 15.40
N LEU A 187 5.85 30.46 14.66
CA LEU A 187 5.06 31.59 15.16
C LEU A 187 3.54 31.29 15.19
N THR A 188 3.12 30.04 14.98
CA THR A 188 1.70 29.65 14.95
C THR A 188 1.27 28.79 16.14
N ALA A 189 2.05 28.76 17.22
CA ALA A 189 1.61 28.25 18.51
C ALA A 189 1.11 29.41 19.39
N VAL A 190 -0.08 29.94 19.08
CA VAL A 190 -0.90 30.77 19.99
C VAL A 190 -2.35 30.36 19.82
#